data_AF-A0A7L2E9U7-F1
#
_entry.id   AF-A0A7L2E9U7-F1
#
_cell.length_a   1.000
_cell.length_b   1.000
_cell.length_c   1.000
_cell.angle_alpha   90.00
_cell.angle_beta   90.00
_cell.angle_gamma   90.00
#
_symmetry.space_group_name_H-M   'P 1'
#
loop_
_entity.id
_entity.type
_entity.pdbx_description
1 polymer ?
#
loop_
_entity_poly.entity_id
_entity_poly.type
_entity_poly.pdbx_seq_one_letter_code
_entity_poly.pdbx_strand_id
1 'polypeptide(L)'
;FRYNSSLRNHQVIHTAEMPYKCGECGKNFTDRSKLLDHQRIHTGDGPRTDPHCRKAFKHNSTLTVHQRIYSGERPYECPKCGK
;
A
#
# COMPACT_ATOMS: atom_id res chain seq x y z
N PHE A 1 18.74 4.32 11.24
CA PHE A 1 17.89 4.01 10.05
C PHE A 1 18.76 3.45 8.95
N ARG A 2 18.36 2.34 8.31
CA ARG A 2 19.14 1.69 7.23
C ARG A 2 18.96 2.36 5.86
N TYR A 3 17.85 3.06 5.65
CA TYR A 3 17.52 3.75 4.40
C TYR A 3 17.21 5.23 4.68
N ASN A 4 17.58 6.10 3.74
CA ASN A 4 17.34 7.54 3.86
C ASN A 4 15.84 7.88 3.92
N SER A 5 15.02 7.18 3.13
CA SER A 5 13.55 7.32 3.17
C SER A 5 12.97 7.02 4.56
N SER A 6 13.51 6.03 5.27
CA SER A 6 13.07 5.69 6.63
C SER A 6 13.45 6.79 7.63
N LEU A 7 14.64 7.38 7.51
CA LEU A 7 15.06 8.51 8.34
C LEU A 7 14.17 9.74 8.09
N ARG A 8 13.92 10.08 6.82
CA ARG A 8 13.07 11.20 6.44
C ARG A 8 11.65 11.05 6.98
N ASN A 9 11.06 9.86 6.85
CA ASN A 9 9.72 9.58 7.39
C ASN A 9 9.68 9.70 8.92
N HIS A 10 10.74 9.29 9.61
CA HIS A 10 10.85 9.45 11.06
C HIS A 10 10.96 10.91 11.47
N GLN A 11 11.72 11.72 10.74
CA GLN A 11 11.90 13.15 11.05
C GLN A 11 10.59 13.93 11.06
N VAL A 12 9.59 13.52 10.28
CA VAL A 12 8.25 14.13 10.29
C VAL A 12 7.60 14.08 11.68
N ILE A 13 7.88 13.08 12.50
CA ILE A 13 7.33 12.98 13.87
C ILE A 13 7.82 14.15 14.73
N HIS A 14 9.01 14.67 14.43
CA HIS A 14 9.61 15.80 15.17
C HIS A 14 9.28 17.15 14.55
N THR A 15 9.28 17.25 13.21
CA THR A 15 9.15 18.54 12.52
C THR A 15 7.73 18.85 12.03
N ALA A 16 6.85 17.84 11.98
CA ALA A 16 5.56 17.89 11.31
C ALA A 16 5.62 18.30 9.81
N GLU A 17 6.83 18.32 9.22
CA GLU A 17 7.00 18.65 7.81
C GLU A 17 6.67 17.45 6.93
N MET A 18 5.58 17.55 6.17
CA MET A 18 5.16 16.55 5.20
C MET A 18 5.26 17.14 3.79
N PRO A 19 6.32 16.82 3.02
CA PRO A 19 6.64 17.53 1.79
C PRO A 19 5.65 17.26 0.65
N TYR A 20 4.84 16.21 0.75
CA TYR A 20 3.93 15.81 -0.32
C TYR A 20 2.50 16.26 -0.02
N LYS A 21 2.07 17.36 -0.64
CA LYS A 21 0.72 17.93 -0.48
C LYS A 21 -0.25 17.43 -1.55
N CYS A 22 -1.46 17.09 -1.15
CA CYS A 22 -2.58 16.84 -2.05
C CYS A 22 -3.11 18.17 -2.58
N GLY A 23 -3.11 18.34 -3.91
CA GLY A 23 -3.64 19.55 -4.56
C GLY A 23 -5.14 19.75 -4.37
N GLU A 24 -5.90 18.68 -4.18
CA GLU A 24 -7.37 18.73 -4.15
C GLU A 24 -7.93 19.05 -2.76
N CYS A 25 -7.36 18.47 -1.70
CA CYS A 25 -7.85 18.68 -0.33
C CYS A 25 -6.81 19.26 0.64
N GLY A 26 -5.60 19.56 0.17
CA GLY A 26 -4.54 20.20 0.95
C GLY A 26 -3.87 19.31 2.00
N LYS A 27 -4.27 18.04 2.16
CA LYS A 27 -3.64 17.08 3.09
C LYS A 27 -2.19 16.81 2.70
N ASN A 28 -1.30 16.76 3.70
CA ASN A 28 0.12 16.47 3.49
C ASN A 28 0.45 15.01 3.83
N PHE A 29 1.50 14.47 3.21
CA PHE A 29 1.98 13.11 3.35
C PHE A 29 3.51 13.05 3.48
N THR A 30 4.00 12.04 4.19
CA THR A 30 5.43 11.80 4.43
C THR A 30 6.15 11.25 3.21
N ASP A 31 5.44 10.53 2.35
CA ASP A 31 5.97 9.89 1.15
C ASP A 31 5.05 10.08 -0.06
N ARG A 32 5.66 10.15 -1.24
CA ARG A 32 4.96 10.29 -2.52
C ARG A 32 3.98 9.15 -2.77
N SER A 33 4.35 7.91 -2.40
CA SER A 33 3.47 6.74 -2.59
C SER A 33 2.16 6.90 -1.80
N LYS A 34 2.25 7.46 -0.59
CA LYS A 34 1.09 7.70 0.28
C LYS A 34 0.18 8.79 -0.28
N LEU A 35 0.76 9.84 -0.87
CA LEU A 35 -0.01 10.85 -1.60
C LEU A 35 -0.75 10.25 -2.80
N LEU A 36 -0.08 9.45 -3.63
CA LEU A 36 -0.71 8.81 -4.80
C LEU A 36 -1.84 7.87 -4.39
N ASP A 37 -1.64 7.07 -3.34
CA ASP A 37 -2.67 6.21 -2.77
C ASP A 37 -3.85 6.98 -2.19
N HIS A 38 -3.60 8.18 -1.66
CA HIS A 38 -4.64 9.07 -1.19
C HIS A 38 -5.43 9.65 -2.35
N GLN A 39 -4.78 10.07 -3.45
CA GLN A 39 -5.47 10.68 -4.60
C GLN A 39 -6.54 9.78 -5.23
N ARG A 40 -6.43 8.45 -5.08
CA ARG A 40 -7.46 7.50 -5.54
C ARG A 40 -8.84 7.75 -4.92
N ILE A 41 -8.90 8.35 -3.73
CA ILE A 41 -10.19 8.69 -3.10
C ILE A 41 -10.92 9.80 -3.86
N HIS A 42 -10.19 10.69 -4.54
CA HIS A 42 -10.79 11.81 -5.27
C HIS A 42 -11.14 11.43 -6.70
N THR A 43 -10.31 10.59 -7.34
CA THR A 43 -10.58 10.10 -8.69
C THR A 43 -11.70 9.06 -8.74
N GLY A 44 -12.22 8.63 -7.59
CA GLY A 44 -13.19 7.54 -7.52
C GLY A 44 -12.63 6.20 -7.99
N ASP A 45 -11.29 6.06 -8.07
CA ASP A 45 -10.61 4.79 -8.38
C ASP A 45 -10.72 3.89 -7.14
N GLY A 46 -11.91 3.31 -7.01
CA GLY A 46 -12.36 2.58 -5.84
C GLY A 46 -11.54 1.32 -5.58
N PRO A 47 -11.72 0.72 -4.39
CA PRO A 47 -11.04 -0.53 -4.07
C PRO A 47 -11.45 -1.63 -5.05
N ARG A 48 -10.48 -2.41 -5.51
CA ARG A 48 -10.71 -3.53 -6.42
C ARG A 48 -11.31 -4.70 -5.65
N THR A 49 -12.38 -5.27 -6.20
CA THR A 49 -13.11 -6.35 -5.55
C THR A 49 -12.60 -7.71 -6.02
N ASP A 50 -12.48 -8.64 -5.07
CA ASP A 50 -12.26 -10.04 -5.38
C ASP A 50 -13.53 -10.65 -5.99
N PRO A 51 -13.46 -11.36 -7.14
CA PRO A 51 -14.64 -11.92 -7.78
C PRO A 51 -15.27 -13.09 -7.01
N HIS A 52 -14.53 -13.80 -6.15
CA HIS A 52 -15.04 -14.97 -5.43
C HIS A 52 -15.82 -14.58 -4.16
N CYS A 53 -15.35 -13.58 -3.41
CA CYS A 53 -15.99 -13.16 -2.15
C CYS A 53 -16.46 -11.70 -2.11
N ARG A 54 -16.26 -10.93 -3.18
CA ARG A 54 -16.61 -9.50 -3.28
C ARG A 54 -15.90 -8.58 -2.28
N LYS A 55 -14.89 -9.08 -1.58
CA LYS A 55 -14.08 -8.27 -0.66
C LYS A 55 -13.27 -7.24 -1.44
N ALA A 56 -13.25 -6.00 -0.97
CA ALA A 56 -12.59 -4.89 -1.65
C ALA A 56 -11.18 -4.63 -1.11
N PHE A 57 -10.23 -4.33 -2.00
CA PHE A 57 -8.83 -4.13 -1.69
C PHE A 57 -8.32 -2.81 -2.26
N LYS A 58 -7.56 -2.07 -1.45
CA LYS A 58 -6.95 -0.80 -1.87
C LYS A 58 -5.84 -0.97 -2.92
N HIS A 59 -5.17 -2.12 -2.94
CA HIS A 59 -4.02 -2.39 -3.80
C HIS A 59 -4.16 -3.70 -4.56
N ASN A 60 -3.70 -3.72 -5.82
CA ASN A 60 -3.64 -4.93 -6.65
C ASN A 60 -2.81 -6.03 -6.02
N SER A 61 -1.63 -5.70 -5.52
CA SER A 61 -0.73 -6.68 -4.90
C SER A 61 -1.43 -7.43 -3.76
N THR A 62 -2.22 -6.72 -2.94
CA THR A 62 -2.99 -7.33 -1.86
C THR A 62 -4.12 -8.22 -2.38
N LEU A 63 -4.84 -7.79 -3.41
CA LEU A 63 -5.87 -8.61 -4.06
C LEU A 63 -5.28 -9.88 -4.68
N THR A 64 -4.18 -9.76 -5.43
CA THR A 64 -3.49 -10.91 -6.05
C THR A 64 -3.02 -11.91 -5.00
N VAL A 65 -2.45 -11.44 -3.88
CA VAL A 65 -2.06 -12.33 -2.77
C VAL A 65 -3.29 -12.97 -2.12
N HIS A 66 -4.39 -12.22 -1.94
CA HIS A 66 -5.62 -12.75 -1.39
C HIS A 66 -6.24 -13.85 -2.28
N GLN A 67 -6.19 -13.69 -3.60
CA GLN A 67 -6.72 -14.66 -4.57
C GLN A 67 -6.06 -16.03 -4.46
N ARG A 68 -4.84 -16.11 -3.88
CA ARG A 68 -4.15 -17.38 -3.63
C ARG A 68 -4.88 -18.29 -2.65
N ILE A 69 -5.77 -17.74 -1.82
CA ILE A 69 -6.61 -18.54 -0.93
C ILE A 69 -7.55 -19.45 -1.74
N TYR A 70 -7.99 -18.99 -2.93
CA TYR A 70 -8.87 -19.77 -3.80
C TYR A 70 -8.09 -20.73 -4.72
N SER A 71 -6.95 -20.31 -5.24
CA SER A 71 -6.13 -21.17 -6.12
C SER A 71 -5.28 -22.19 -5.37
N GLY A 72 -5.04 -21.98 -4.07
CA GLY A 72 -4.09 -22.77 -3.29
C GLY A 72 -2.63 -22.54 -3.65
N GLU A 73 -2.32 -21.54 -4.48
CA GLU A 73 -0.97 -21.25 -4.95
C GLU A 73 -0.02 -20.92 -3.78
N ARG A 74 1.11 -21.64 -3.73
CA ARG A 74 2.20 -21.41 -2.76
C ARG A 74 3.53 -21.16 -3.50
N PRO A 75 3.80 -19.92 -3.93
CA PRO A 75 4.98 -19.60 -4.76
C PRO A 75 6.31 -19.71 -4.01
N TYR A 76 6.26 -19.77 -2.69
CA TYR A 76 7.43 -19.81 -1.84
C TYR A 76 7.37 -21.10 -1.02
N GLU A 77 8.42 -21.91 -1.17
CA GLU A 77 8.60 -23.15 -0.44
C GLU A 77 9.97 -23.12 0.24
N CYS A 78 10.05 -23.63 1.47
CA CYS A 78 11.30 -23.80 2.17
C CYS A 78 12.11 -24.95 1.55
N PRO A 79 13.34 -24.71 1.08
CA PRO A 79 14.16 -25.76 0.47
C PRO A 79 14.59 -26.86 1.45
N LYS A 80 14.46 -26.65 2.77
CA LYS A 80 14.82 -27.63 3.79
C LYS A 80 13.66 -28.54 4.21
N CYS A 81 12.42 -28.04 4.21
CA CYS A 81 11.27 -28.79 4.71
C CYS A 81 10.05 -28.79 3.78
N GLY A 82 10.14 -28.16 2.60
CA GLY A 82 9.08 -28.09 1.60
C GLY A 82 7.82 -27.34 2.05
N LYS A 83 7.89 -26.62 3.18
CA LYS A 83 6.78 -25.82 3.73
C LYS A 83 6.88 -24.35 3.39
#